data_AF-A0A9Q0XPA8-F1
#
_entry.id   AF-A0A9Q0XPA8-F1
#
_cell.length_a   1.000
_cell.length_b   1.000
_cell.length_c   1.000
_cell.angle_alpha   90.00
_cell.angle_beta   90.00
_cell.angle_gamma   90.00
#
_symmetry.space_group_name_H-M   'P 1'
#
loop_
_entity.id
_entity.type
_entity.pdbx_description
1 polymer ?
#
loop_
_entity_poly.entity_id
_entity_poly.type
_entity_poly.pdbx_seq_one_letter_code
_entity_poly.pdbx_strand_id
1 'polypeptide(L)'
;MALAELAARLNCAEYKNWVKAGHSLVLLRAALQRFAGEQVQAFHRQLVARDAARLSPPGRRCSGKCAPRGKQFQPACSLCKEWKKEILNHHTHRTGEVNWGNCKPWLWPSNPWELAKAYMPRGKAESCGPDKCDASALLNLFSLCDHFSGIDQKKVREVIKCRNELMHSSDMKISSSWLKRFGNHVQNLLTEFQHVPEAQTAAERIEKLMKVAIQHLDDTCSQLSKAVVRLARYFNSLSSMTST
;
A
#
# COMPACT_ATOMS: atom_id res chain seq x y z
N MET A 1 -19.05 -20.75 25.55
CA MET A 1 -17.63 -20.86 25.16
C MET A 1 -17.14 -19.69 24.31
N ALA A 2 -17.79 -19.36 23.18
CA ALA A 2 -17.37 -18.26 22.30
C ALA A 2 -17.23 -16.87 22.97
N LEU A 3 -18.12 -16.50 23.90
CA LEU A 3 -18.05 -15.23 24.64
C LEU A 3 -16.85 -15.15 25.60
N ALA A 4 -16.51 -16.26 26.25
CA ALA A 4 -15.36 -16.32 27.17
C ALA A 4 -14.03 -16.27 26.40
N GLU A 5 -13.97 -16.93 25.24
CA GLU A 5 -12.81 -16.89 24.35
C GLU A 5 -12.61 -15.50 23.73
N LEU A 6 -13.70 -14.83 23.34
CA LEU A 6 -13.65 -13.44 22.89
C LEU A 6 -13.18 -12.50 24.01
N ALA A 7 -13.71 -12.65 25.22
CA ALA A 7 -13.29 -11.85 26.38
C ALA A 7 -11.80 -12.07 26.72
N ALA A 8 -11.32 -13.32 26.66
CA ALA A 8 -9.91 -13.63 26.88
C ALA A 8 -8.99 -12.99 25.84
N ARG A 9 -9.37 -13.03 24.55
CA ARG A 9 -8.63 -12.36 23.47
C ARG A 9 -8.63 -10.84 23.65
N LEU A 10 -9.78 -10.27 23.97
CA LEU A 10 -9.94 -8.84 24.19
C LEU A 10 -9.17 -8.34 25.42
N ASN A 11 -8.85 -9.22 26.38
CA ASN A 11 -8.00 -8.88 27.53
C ASN A 11 -6.51 -9.18 27.33
N CYS A 12 -6.14 -9.88 26.24
CA CYS A 12 -4.75 -10.17 25.92
C CYS A 12 -3.99 -8.91 25.46
N ALA A 13 -2.92 -8.56 26.18
CA ALA A 13 -2.08 -7.40 25.85
C ALA A 13 -1.44 -7.51 24.46
N GLU A 14 -0.99 -8.70 24.06
CA GLU A 14 -0.34 -8.91 22.77
C GLU A 14 -1.33 -8.82 21.60
N TYR A 15 -2.57 -9.24 21.80
CA TYR A 15 -3.64 -9.06 20.81
C TYR A 15 -4.00 -7.57 20.67
N LYS A 16 -4.14 -6.85 21.79
CA LYS A 16 -4.33 -5.39 21.79
C LYS A 16 -3.20 -4.68 21.01
N ASN A 17 -1.96 -5.11 21.19
CA ASN A 17 -0.80 -4.57 20.46
C ASN A 17 -0.89 -4.84 18.95
N TRP A 18 -1.27 -6.06 18.55
CA TRP A 18 -1.48 -6.40 17.15
C TRP A 18 -2.57 -5.52 16.51
N VAL A 19 -3.69 -5.29 17.21
CA VAL A 19 -4.77 -4.40 16.75
C VAL A 19 -4.28 -2.95 16.60
N LYS A 20 -3.50 -2.44 17.56
CA LYS A 20 -2.89 -1.10 17.45
C LYS A 20 -2.00 -0.98 16.22
N ALA A 21 -1.12 -1.95 15.99
CA ALA A 21 -0.23 -1.95 14.83
C ALA A 21 -1.02 -1.97 13.51
N GLY A 22 -2.05 -2.81 13.41
CA GLY A 22 -2.95 -2.83 12.26
C GLY A 22 -3.66 -1.50 12.03
N HIS A 23 -4.17 -0.88 13.11
CA HIS A 23 -4.84 0.41 13.00
C HIS A 23 -3.89 1.55 12.58
N SER A 24 -2.63 1.53 13.04
CA SER A 24 -1.63 2.48 12.58
C SER A 24 -1.37 2.39 11.08
N LEU A 25 -1.39 1.19 10.49
CA LEU A 25 -1.27 1.05 9.03
C LEU A 25 -2.46 1.65 8.28
N VAL A 26 -3.68 1.54 8.85
CA VAL A 26 -4.87 2.19 8.30
C VAL A 26 -4.74 3.72 8.35
N LEU A 27 -4.25 4.27 9.47
CA LEU A 27 -4.01 5.71 9.62
C LEU A 27 -2.92 6.20 8.64
N LEU A 28 -1.80 5.47 8.57
CA LEU A 28 -0.70 5.75 7.65
C LEU A 28 -1.19 5.78 6.19
N ARG A 29 -1.95 4.76 5.78
CA ARG A 29 -2.54 4.70 4.45
C ARG A 29 -3.46 5.88 4.18
N ALA A 30 -4.35 6.21 5.12
CA ALA A 30 -5.30 7.31 4.94
C ALA A 30 -4.59 8.66 4.79
N ALA A 31 -3.48 8.86 5.49
CA ALA A 31 -2.67 10.06 5.38
C ALA A 31 -1.94 10.19 4.03
N LEU A 32 -1.43 9.08 3.50
CA LEU A 32 -0.57 9.10 2.32
C LEU A 32 -1.32 8.92 0.99
N GLN A 33 -2.58 8.49 1.02
CA GLN A 33 -3.35 8.19 -0.21
C GLN A 33 -3.51 9.42 -1.14
N ARG A 34 -3.75 10.62 -0.59
CA ARG A 34 -3.93 11.84 -1.40
C ARG A 34 -2.62 12.24 -2.07
N PHE A 35 -1.56 12.34 -1.27
CA PHE A 35 -0.20 12.61 -1.75
C PHE A 35 0.21 11.62 -2.85
N ALA A 36 0.03 10.32 -2.63
CA ALA A 36 0.37 9.31 -3.63
C ALA A 36 -0.41 9.51 -4.94
N GLY A 37 -1.71 9.81 -4.86
CA GLY A 37 -2.55 10.09 -6.03
C GLY A 37 -2.05 11.30 -6.82
N GLU A 38 -1.75 12.41 -6.13
CA GLU A 38 -1.24 13.64 -6.73
C GLU A 38 0.12 13.42 -7.40
N GLN A 39 1.04 12.74 -6.72
CA GLN A 39 2.38 12.44 -7.25
C GLN A 39 2.33 11.51 -8.47
N VAL A 40 1.52 10.46 -8.43
CA VAL A 40 1.33 9.55 -9.59
C VAL A 40 0.73 10.30 -10.77
N GLN A 41 -0.23 11.19 -10.51
CA GLN A 41 -0.83 12.00 -11.57
C GLN A 41 0.18 12.97 -12.18
N ALA A 42 0.98 13.66 -11.37
CA ALA A 42 2.04 14.55 -11.83
C ALA A 42 3.09 13.79 -12.65
N PHE A 43 3.55 12.65 -12.14
CA PHE A 43 4.51 11.77 -12.81
C PHE A 43 3.99 11.33 -14.18
N HIS A 44 2.76 10.82 -14.26
CA HIS A 44 2.16 10.40 -15.51
C HIS A 44 2.07 11.53 -16.53
N ARG A 45 1.61 12.72 -16.11
CA ARG A 45 1.56 13.90 -16.99
C ARG A 45 2.94 14.28 -17.51
N GLN A 46 3.98 14.22 -16.68
CA GLN A 46 5.36 14.49 -17.09
C GLN A 46 5.85 13.48 -18.12
N LEU A 47 5.61 12.19 -17.91
CA LEU A 47 5.99 11.15 -18.88
C LEU A 47 5.33 11.37 -20.25
N VAL A 48 4.01 11.62 -20.25
CA VAL A 48 3.26 11.83 -21.49
C VAL A 48 3.68 13.14 -22.17
N ALA A 49 3.90 14.22 -21.42
CA ALA A 49 4.33 15.49 -21.98
C ALA A 49 5.74 15.43 -22.59
N ARG A 50 6.64 14.64 -21.98
CA ARG A 50 8.02 14.47 -22.46
C ARG A 50 8.08 13.76 -23.82
N ASP A 51 7.17 12.82 -24.08
CA ASP A 51 7.16 12.06 -25.32
C ASP A 51 5.76 11.57 -25.71
N ALA A 52 4.90 12.52 -26.06
CA ALA A 52 3.51 12.25 -26.42
C ALA A 52 3.41 11.38 -27.68
N ALA A 53 4.31 11.53 -28.65
CA ALA A 53 4.33 10.73 -29.87
C ALA A 53 4.59 9.25 -29.60
N ARG A 54 5.41 8.91 -28.59
CA ARG A 54 5.70 7.53 -28.21
C ARG A 54 4.68 6.94 -27.25
N LEU A 55 4.30 7.68 -26.21
CA LEU A 55 3.52 7.14 -25.08
C LEU A 55 2.02 7.42 -25.17
N SER A 56 1.60 8.49 -25.84
CA SER A 56 0.18 8.78 -26.09
C SER A 56 -0.09 9.29 -27.53
N PRO A 57 0.35 8.56 -28.57
CA PRO A 57 0.18 8.98 -29.96
C PRO A 57 -1.29 9.15 -30.34
N PRO A 58 -1.66 10.23 -31.06
CA PRO A 58 -3.01 10.40 -31.59
C PRO A 58 -3.45 9.20 -32.43
N GLY A 59 -4.68 8.73 -32.22
CA GLY A 59 -5.29 7.64 -33.01
C GLY A 59 -4.73 6.23 -32.75
N ARG A 60 -3.57 6.08 -32.09
CA ARG A 60 -2.98 4.77 -31.77
C ARG A 60 -3.38 4.34 -30.36
N ARG A 61 -4.20 3.31 -30.26
CA ARG A 61 -4.60 2.67 -28.99
C ARG A 61 -4.39 1.16 -29.04
N CYS A 62 -4.17 0.56 -27.88
CA CYS A 62 -4.20 -0.89 -27.77
C CYS A 62 -5.67 -1.37 -27.80
N SER A 63 -5.98 -2.38 -28.60
CA SER A 63 -7.32 -2.97 -28.73
C SER A 63 -7.72 -3.88 -27.55
N GLY A 64 -7.01 -3.80 -26.42
CA GLY A 64 -7.22 -4.67 -25.25
C GLY A 64 -6.59 -6.06 -25.36
N LYS A 65 -6.06 -6.45 -26.53
CA LYS A 65 -5.48 -7.80 -26.75
C LYS A 65 -4.15 -8.04 -26.01
N CYS A 66 -3.48 -7.00 -25.54
CA CYS A 66 -2.26 -7.11 -24.73
C CYS A 66 -2.60 -7.35 -23.25
N ALA A 67 -3.22 -8.48 -22.94
CA ALA A 67 -3.57 -8.88 -21.58
C ALA A 67 -2.39 -9.60 -20.89
N PRO A 68 -1.87 -9.09 -19.77
CA PRO A 68 -0.83 -9.78 -19.00
C PRO A 68 -1.36 -11.01 -18.26
N ARG A 69 -0.45 -11.92 -17.84
CA ARG A 69 -0.77 -13.08 -16.99
C ARG A 69 0.23 -13.18 -15.85
N GLY A 70 -0.22 -12.87 -14.62
CA GLY A 70 0.64 -12.85 -13.44
C GLY A 70 1.91 -12.01 -13.70
N LYS A 71 3.08 -12.62 -13.56
CA LYS A 71 4.38 -11.96 -13.78
C LYS A 71 4.82 -11.88 -15.24
N GLN A 72 4.05 -12.45 -16.17
CA GLN A 72 4.42 -12.50 -17.58
C GLN A 72 3.64 -11.46 -18.39
N PHE A 73 4.36 -10.70 -19.20
CA PHE A 73 3.76 -9.78 -20.15
C PHE A 73 4.62 -9.65 -21.41
N GLN A 74 4.11 -10.15 -22.53
CA GLN A 74 4.73 -10.02 -23.85
C GLN A 74 3.76 -9.26 -24.77
N PRO A 75 3.83 -7.91 -24.80
CA PRO A 75 2.92 -7.10 -25.61
C PRO A 75 3.14 -7.31 -27.11
N ALA A 76 2.05 -7.55 -27.84
CA ALA A 76 2.07 -7.65 -29.29
C ALA A 76 2.12 -6.28 -29.99
N CYS A 77 1.46 -5.26 -29.41
CA CYS A 77 1.41 -3.93 -30.00
C CYS A 77 2.57 -3.03 -29.57
N SER A 78 2.98 -2.10 -30.44
CA SER A 78 4.09 -1.17 -30.19
C SER A 78 3.83 -0.26 -28.98
N LEU A 79 2.60 0.23 -28.82
CA LEU A 79 2.25 1.12 -27.71
C LEU A 79 2.49 0.45 -26.34
N CYS A 80 2.02 -0.78 -26.15
CA CYS A 80 2.25 -1.50 -24.89
C CYS A 80 3.71 -1.91 -24.69
N LYS A 81 4.48 -2.12 -25.78
CA LYS A 81 5.95 -2.34 -25.70
C LYS A 81 6.64 -1.09 -25.15
N GLU A 82 6.29 0.10 -25.65
CA GLU A 82 6.87 1.37 -25.19
C GLU A 82 6.52 1.65 -23.73
N TRP A 83 5.26 1.49 -23.33
CA TRP A 83 4.88 1.64 -21.93
C TRP A 83 5.57 0.62 -21.00
N LYS A 84 5.69 -0.64 -21.42
CA LYS A 84 6.43 -1.65 -20.64
C LYS A 84 7.88 -1.21 -20.44
N LYS A 85 8.55 -0.73 -21.50
CA LYS A 85 9.92 -0.21 -21.43
C LYS A 85 10.01 0.98 -20.48
N GLU A 86 9.07 1.93 -20.59
CA GLU A 86 9.03 3.11 -19.74
C GLU A 86 8.85 2.78 -18.26
N ILE A 87 7.93 1.85 -17.95
CA ILE A 87 7.70 1.35 -16.59
C ILE A 87 8.98 0.70 -16.03
N LEU A 88 9.66 -0.12 -16.83
CA LEU A 88 10.89 -0.78 -16.39
C LEU A 88 12.04 0.20 -16.19
N ASN A 89 12.10 1.29 -16.95
CA ASN A 89 13.13 2.32 -16.80
C ASN A 89 13.02 3.05 -15.45
N HIS A 90 11.79 3.23 -14.96
CA HIS A 90 11.46 3.89 -13.70
C HIS A 90 11.35 2.92 -12.52
N HIS A 91 11.60 1.62 -12.74
CA HIS A 91 11.58 0.62 -11.69
C HIS A 91 12.93 0.58 -10.95
N THR A 92 12.93 0.84 -9.64
CA THR A 92 14.16 0.91 -8.83
C THR A 92 14.88 -0.45 -8.76
N HIS A 93 14.14 -1.55 -8.89
CA HIS A 93 14.70 -2.90 -9.01
C HIS A 93 14.58 -3.41 -10.45
N ARG A 94 15.57 -3.14 -11.29
CA ARG A 94 15.51 -3.49 -12.73
C ARG A 94 15.39 -4.98 -13.03
N THR A 95 15.83 -5.83 -12.09
CA THR A 95 15.67 -7.29 -12.12
C THR A 95 14.46 -7.78 -11.32
N GLY A 96 13.75 -6.87 -10.66
CA GLY A 96 12.57 -7.18 -9.85
C GLY A 96 11.40 -7.61 -10.71
N GLU A 97 10.63 -8.56 -10.22
CA GLU A 97 9.44 -9.05 -10.92
C GLU A 97 8.28 -8.06 -10.76
N VAL A 98 7.77 -7.58 -11.90
CA VAL A 98 6.52 -6.81 -11.96
C VAL A 98 5.35 -7.78 -12.10
N ASN A 99 4.33 -7.64 -11.24
CA ASN A 99 3.10 -8.41 -11.36
C ASN A 99 2.16 -7.78 -12.40
N TRP A 100 2.51 -7.91 -13.67
CA TRP A 100 1.78 -7.31 -14.79
C TRP A 100 0.30 -7.68 -14.83
N GLY A 101 -0.09 -8.85 -14.29
CA GLY A 101 -1.49 -9.29 -14.19
C GLY A 101 -2.40 -8.34 -13.42
N ASN A 102 -1.83 -7.42 -12.64
CA ASN A 102 -2.58 -6.36 -11.97
C ASN A 102 -2.92 -5.17 -12.88
N CYS A 103 -2.27 -5.05 -14.03
CA CYS A 103 -2.36 -3.89 -14.91
C CYS A 103 -3.33 -4.15 -16.07
N LYS A 104 -3.94 -3.07 -16.57
CA LYS A 104 -4.66 -3.02 -17.85
C LYS A 104 -3.85 -2.18 -18.83
N PRO A 105 -2.93 -2.76 -19.63
CA PRO A 105 -1.96 -2.01 -20.44
C PRO A 105 -2.54 -0.97 -21.41
N TRP A 106 -3.78 -1.20 -21.87
CA TRP A 106 -4.49 -0.25 -22.74
C TRP A 106 -4.94 1.02 -22.04
N LEU A 107 -4.90 1.08 -20.71
CA LEU A 107 -5.25 2.26 -19.91
C LEU A 107 -4.03 3.10 -19.51
N TRP A 108 -2.80 2.61 -19.66
CA TRP A 108 -1.60 3.38 -19.30
C TRP A 108 -1.50 4.77 -19.94
N PRO A 109 -1.90 4.99 -21.21
CA PRO A 109 -1.86 6.33 -21.80
C PRO A 109 -2.75 7.37 -21.11
N SER A 110 -3.86 6.95 -20.50
CA SER A 110 -4.91 7.87 -20.01
C SER A 110 -5.21 7.73 -18.51
N ASN A 111 -4.73 6.67 -17.86
CA ASN A 111 -4.97 6.38 -16.46
C ASN A 111 -3.64 6.28 -15.68
N PRO A 112 -3.25 7.33 -14.94
CA PRO A 112 -2.05 7.34 -14.10
C PRO A 112 -2.01 6.19 -13.08
N TRP A 113 -3.17 5.76 -12.58
CA TRP A 113 -3.20 4.73 -11.55
C TRP A 113 -2.92 3.34 -12.12
N GLU A 114 -3.30 3.07 -13.37
CA GLU A 114 -2.97 1.82 -14.06
C GLU A 114 -1.46 1.69 -14.31
N LEU A 115 -0.78 2.82 -14.51
CA LEU A 115 0.68 2.89 -14.53
C LEU A 115 1.24 2.53 -13.14
N ALA A 116 0.73 3.16 -12.08
CA ALA A 116 1.21 2.94 -10.71
C ALA A 116 1.11 1.48 -10.26
N LYS A 117 0.10 0.73 -10.70
CA LYS A 117 -0.10 -0.69 -10.36
C LYS A 117 1.11 -1.58 -10.66
N ALA A 118 1.93 -1.22 -11.64
CA ALA A 118 3.14 -1.97 -11.96
C ALA A 118 4.15 -1.96 -10.80
N TYR A 119 4.16 -0.91 -9.98
CA TYR A 119 5.03 -0.76 -8.81
C TYR A 119 4.36 -1.25 -7.51
N MET A 120 3.17 -1.86 -7.60
CA MET A 120 2.40 -2.34 -6.46
C MET A 120 2.21 -3.87 -6.55
N PRO A 121 3.30 -4.66 -6.42
CA PRO A 121 3.19 -6.10 -6.40
C PRO A 121 2.22 -6.53 -5.29
N ARG A 122 1.37 -7.51 -5.61
CA ARG A 122 0.30 -8.03 -4.74
C ARG A 122 -0.81 -7.01 -4.41
N GLY A 123 -0.82 -5.83 -5.05
CA GLY A 123 -1.99 -4.95 -5.06
C GLY A 123 -3.16 -5.60 -5.80
N LYS A 124 -4.39 -5.24 -5.45
CA LYS A 124 -5.60 -5.77 -6.13
C LYS A 124 -5.69 -5.24 -7.57
N ALA A 125 -5.87 -6.14 -8.55
CA ALA A 125 -6.11 -5.77 -9.95
C ALA A 125 -7.32 -4.81 -10.11
N GLU A 126 -8.33 -4.96 -9.24
CA GLU A 126 -9.56 -4.17 -9.25
C GLU A 126 -9.47 -2.83 -8.51
N SER A 127 -8.31 -2.45 -7.94
CA SER A 127 -8.20 -1.14 -7.31
C SER A 127 -8.26 -0.02 -8.36
N CYS A 128 -9.26 0.84 -8.30
CA CYS A 128 -9.42 1.94 -9.27
C CYS A 128 -8.72 3.25 -8.85
N GLY A 129 -8.06 3.27 -7.68
CA GLY A 129 -7.47 4.50 -7.14
C GLY A 129 -6.75 4.29 -5.81
N PRO A 130 -6.04 5.33 -5.33
CA PRO A 130 -5.29 5.29 -4.06
C PRO A 130 -6.18 5.05 -2.85
N ASP A 131 -7.43 5.51 -2.91
CA ASP A 131 -8.50 5.34 -1.93
C ASP A 131 -9.02 3.89 -1.81
N LYS A 132 -8.59 2.99 -2.68
CA LYS A 132 -8.93 1.55 -2.65
C LYS A 132 -7.73 0.64 -2.37
N CYS A 133 -6.53 1.21 -2.30
CA CYS A 133 -5.30 0.47 -2.02
C CYS A 133 -5.04 0.34 -0.51
N ASP A 134 -4.35 -0.72 -0.11
CA ASP A 134 -3.88 -0.91 1.26
C ASP A 134 -2.58 -0.13 1.53
N ALA A 135 -2.12 -0.13 2.78
CA ALA A 135 -0.86 0.51 3.15
C ALA A 135 0.33 -0.10 2.39
N SER A 136 0.28 -1.42 2.16
CA SER A 136 1.31 -2.15 1.40
C SER A 136 1.49 -1.61 -0.01
N ALA A 137 0.39 -1.41 -0.73
CA ALA A 137 0.43 -0.95 -2.10
C ALA A 137 1.10 0.42 -2.20
N LEU A 138 0.75 1.35 -1.30
CA LEU A 138 1.39 2.68 -1.27
C LEU A 138 2.89 2.60 -0.90
N LEU A 139 3.24 1.80 0.12
CA LEU A 139 4.65 1.64 0.52
C LEU A 139 5.48 0.99 -0.59
N ASN A 140 4.93 -0.01 -1.29
CA ASN A 140 5.60 -0.65 -2.42
C ASN A 140 5.76 0.33 -3.59
N LEU A 141 4.74 1.15 -3.89
CA LEU A 141 4.83 2.19 -4.91
C LEU A 141 6.01 3.14 -4.63
N PHE A 142 6.12 3.63 -3.39
CA PHE A 142 7.21 4.51 -2.97
C PHE A 142 8.58 3.83 -3.01
N SER A 143 8.61 2.50 -2.82
CA SER A 143 9.84 1.73 -2.84
C SER A 143 10.32 1.34 -4.24
N LEU A 144 9.39 1.15 -5.18
CA LEU A 144 9.67 0.51 -6.47
C LEU A 144 9.67 1.48 -7.65
N CYS A 145 9.15 2.69 -7.49
CA CYS A 145 9.16 3.73 -8.52
C CYS A 145 10.17 4.85 -8.17
N ASP A 146 11.08 5.14 -9.08
CA ASP A 146 12.15 6.14 -8.88
C ASP A 146 11.65 7.59 -8.82
N HIS A 147 10.41 7.88 -9.25
CA HIS A 147 9.73 9.16 -9.03
C HIS A 147 9.67 9.51 -7.54
N PHE A 148 9.68 8.50 -6.67
CA PHE A 148 9.66 8.64 -5.21
C PHE A 148 11.06 8.55 -4.56
N SER A 149 12.14 8.65 -5.35
CA SER A 149 13.52 8.58 -4.85
C SER A 149 13.88 9.65 -3.83
N GLY A 150 13.13 10.75 -3.77
CA GLY A 150 13.27 11.78 -2.74
C GLY A 150 12.82 11.36 -1.33
N ILE A 151 12.11 10.23 -1.19
CA ILE A 151 11.74 9.64 0.11
C ILE A 151 12.84 8.69 0.54
N ASP A 152 13.29 8.75 1.80
CA ASP A 152 14.25 7.79 2.34
C ASP A 152 13.71 6.34 2.26
N GLN A 153 14.28 5.61 1.31
CA GLN A 153 13.92 4.25 0.96
C GLN A 153 14.18 3.25 2.09
N LYS A 154 15.12 3.55 3.00
CA LYS A 154 15.36 2.70 4.17
C LYS A 154 14.16 2.73 5.11
N LYS A 155 13.61 3.92 5.36
CA LYS A 155 12.42 4.11 6.23
C LYS A 155 11.20 3.40 5.66
N VAL A 156 10.98 3.49 4.35
CA VAL A 156 9.89 2.76 3.66
C VAL A 156 10.04 1.26 3.84
N ARG A 157 11.23 0.69 3.57
CA ARG A 157 11.49 -0.75 3.69
C ARG A 157 11.33 -1.29 5.11
N GLU A 158 11.73 -0.52 6.13
CA GLU A 158 11.56 -0.91 7.54
C GLU A 158 10.07 -1.07 7.90
N VAL A 159 9.22 -0.16 7.44
CA VAL A 159 7.76 -0.25 7.65
C VAL A 159 7.16 -1.42 6.86
N ILE A 160 7.59 -1.65 5.60
CA ILE A 160 7.17 -2.82 4.82
C ILE A 160 7.50 -4.12 5.55
N LYS A 161 8.72 -4.23 6.09
CA LYS A 161 9.17 -5.41 6.83
C LYS A 161 8.29 -5.65 8.06
N CYS A 162 8.07 -4.63 8.88
CA CYS A 162 7.21 -4.75 10.06
C CYS A 162 5.76 -5.12 9.68
N ARG A 163 5.22 -4.55 8.60
CA ARG A 163 3.90 -4.94 8.11
C ARG A 163 3.86 -6.42 7.74
N ASN A 164 4.86 -6.93 7.03
CA ASN A 164 4.91 -8.34 6.64
C ASN A 164 4.98 -9.25 7.87
N GLU A 165 5.79 -8.90 8.87
CA GLU A 165 5.85 -9.60 10.16
C GLU A 165 4.47 -9.61 10.86
N LEU A 166 3.79 -8.46 10.92
CA LEU A 166 2.46 -8.33 11.51
C LEU A 166 1.42 -9.22 10.82
N MET A 167 1.45 -9.27 9.49
CA MET A 167 0.51 -10.06 8.68
C MET A 167 0.77 -11.57 8.76
N HIS A 168 1.99 -11.98 9.10
CA HIS A 168 2.38 -13.39 9.27
C HIS A 168 2.26 -13.89 10.72
N SER A 169 1.88 -13.05 11.67
CA SER A 169 1.51 -13.49 13.03
C SER A 169 0.17 -14.25 12.96
N SER A 170 0.25 -15.58 12.91
CA SER A 170 -0.90 -16.49 12.82
C SER A 170 -1.77 -16.48 14.08
N ASP A 171 -1.17 -16.15 15.23
CA ASP A 171 -1.83 -16.05 16.53
C ASP A 171 -2.38 -14.64 16.83
N MET A 172 -2.14 -13.68 15.93
CA MET A 172 -2.55 -12.27 16.07
C MET A 172 -2.00 -11.63 17.35
N LYS A 173 -0.78 -12.00 17.76
CA LYS A 173 -0.14 -11.51 18.99
C LYS A 173 1.20 -10.88 18.67
N ILE A 174 1.44 -9.73 19.29
CA ILE A 174 2.67 -8.96 19.11
C ILE A 174 3.15 -8.43 20.46
N SER A 175 4.44 -8.58 20.73
CA SER A 175 5.04 -8.09 21.97
C SER A 175 5.09 -6.56 22.02
N SER A 176 5.11 -6.00 23.23
CA SER A 176 5.19 -4.55 23.43
C SER A 176 6.50 -3.95 22.90
N SER A 177 7.61 -4.69 22.97
CA SER A 177 8.90 -4.26 22.41
C SER A 177 8.85 -4.17 20.88
N TRP A 178 8.20 -5.13 20.23
CA TRP A 178 7.96 -5.09 18.79
C TRP A 178 7.06 -3.90 18.43
N LEU A 179 5.95 -3.68 19.15
CA LEU A 179 5.04 -2.58 18.89
C LEU A 179 5.75 -1.22 18.99
N LYS A 180 6.60 -1.05 20.00
CA LYS A 180 7.43 0.17 20.16
C LYS A 180 8.36 0.37 18.97
N ARG A 181 9.05 -0.69 18.52
CA ARG A 181 9.93 -0.65 17.35
C ARG A 181 9.15 -0.27 16.08
N PHE A 182 8.00 -0.91 15.84
CA PHE A 182 7.12 -0.59 14.73
C PHE A 182 6.66 0.87 14.76
N GLY A 183 6.19 1.34 15.92
CA GLY A 183 5.78 2.73 16.12
C GLY A 183 6.89 3.72 15.75
N ASN A 184 8.13 3.46 16.18
CA ASN A 184 9.29 4.28 15.82
C ASN A 184 9.55 4.29 14.31
N HIS A 185 9.49 3.14 13.62
CA HIS A 185 9.67 3.10 12.16
C HIS A 185 8.58 3.89 11.43
N VAL A 186 7.32 3.80 11.87
CA VAL A 186 6.22 4.55 11.27
C VAL A 186 6.38 6.06 11.50
N GLN A 187 6.74 6.49 12.71
CA GLN A 187 7.01 7.90 13.01
C GLN A 187 8.18 8.43 12.17
N ASN A 188 9.28 7.68 12.09
CA ASN A 188 10.42 8.04 11.28
C ASN A 188 10.04 8.18 9.80
N LEU A 189 9.21 7.29 9.26
CA LEU A 189 8.72 7.42 7.89
C LEU A 189 7.86 8.67 7.70
N LEU A 190 6.99 8.99 8.65
CA LEU A 190 6.12 10.17 8.56
C LEU A 190 6.91 11.49 8.56
N THR A 191 8.16 11.52 9.02
CA THR A 191 9.01 12.72 8.90
C THR A 191 9.31 13.08 7.45
N GLU A 192 9.33 12.10 6.53
CA GLU A 192 9.54 12.34 5.09
C GLU A 192 8.36 13.10 4.46
N PHE A 193 7.21 13.11 5.14
CA PHE A 193 5.97 13.71 4.67
C PHE A 193 5.55 14.89 5.54
N GLN A 194 6.47 15.58 6.21
CA GLN A 194 6.15 16.75 7.03
C GLN A 194 5.44 17.88 6.26
N HIS A 195 5.63 17.95 4.95
CA HIS A 195 4.93 18.90 4.07
C HIS A 195 3.47 18.49 3.79
N VAL A 196 3.04 17.29 4.18
CA VAL A 196 1.68 16.76 4.03
C VAL A 196 0.92 16.91 5.35
N PRO A 197 -0.10 17.78 5.44
CA PRO A 197 -0.83 18.01 6.70
C PRO A 197 -1.45 16.73 7.30
N GLU A 198 -1.99 15.86 6.46
CA GLU A 198 -2.59 14.60 6.89
C GLU A 198 -1.57 13.64 7.52
N ALA A 199 -0.30 13.71 7.09
CA ALA A 199 0.79 12.92 7.67
C ALA A 199 1.15 13.39 9.07
N GLN A 200 1.15 14.70 9.32
CA GLN A 200 1.34 15.27 10.67
C GLN A 200 0.22 14.83 11.61
N THR A 201 -1.04 14.97 11.17
CA THR A 201 -2.20 14.49 11.97
C THR A 201 -2.12 12.99 12.24
N ALA A 202 -1.69 12.19 11.27
CA ALA A 202 -1.51 10.75 11.48
C ALA A 202 -0.37 10.44 12.45
N ALA A 203 0.73 11.19 12.41
CA ALA A 203 1.85 11.03 13.34
C ALA A 203 1.38 11.20 14.79
N GLU A 204 0.67 12.27 15.11
CA GLU A 204 0.13 12.52 16.45
C GLU A 204 -0.84 11.42 16.89
N ARG A 205 -1.77 11.03 16.00
CA ARG A 205 -2.76 9.98 16.30
C ARG A 205 -2.10 8.62 16.53
N ILE A 206 -1.09 8.27 15.75
CA ILE A 206 -0.35 7.02 15.90
C ILE A 206 0.47 7.05 17.18
N GLU A 207 1.13 8.16 17.50
CA GLU A 207 1.88 8.30 18.74
C GLU A 207 0.98 8.11 19.97
N LYS A 208 -0.19 8.75 19.97
CA LYS A 208 -1.21 8.55 21.01
C LYS A 208 -1.66 7.09 21.09
N LEU A 209 -1.93 6.45 19.95
CA LEU A 209 -2.34 5.04 19.91
C LEU A 209 -1.30 4.10 20.52
N MET A 210 -0.01 4.39 20.33
CA MET A 210 1.08 3.59 20.91
C MET A 210 1.15 3.73 22.43
N LYS A 211 0.88 4.92 22.97
CA LYS A 211 0.98 5.25 24.40
C LYS A 211 -0.24 4.80 25.23
N VAL A 212 -1.43 4.75 24.64
CA VAL A 212 -2.67 4.42 25.38
C VAL A 212 -2.65 2.96 25.84
N ALA A 213 -2.71 2.72 27.16
CA ALA A 213 -3.09 1.41 27.68
C ALA A 213 -4.57 1.19 27.33
N ILE A 214 -4.89 0.17 26.52
CA ILE A 214 -6.29 -0.18 26.25
C ILE A 214 -6.81 -0.86 27.52
N GLN A 215 -7.17 -0.06 28.52
CA GLN A 215 -7.55 -0.52 29.86
C GLN A 215 -9.03 -0.92 29.94
N HIS A 216 -9.91 -0.29 29.17
CA HIS A 216 -11.29 -0.75 28.99
C HIS A 216 -11.69 -0.67 27.52
N LEU A 217 -12.09 -1.82 26.97
CA LEU A 217 -12.54 -1.94 25.59
C LEU A 217 -13.96 -1.44 25.39
N ASP A 218 -14.72 -1.09 26.45
CA ASP A 218 -16.15 -0.79 26.34
C ASP A 218 -16.44 0.55 25.66
N ASP A 219 -15.77 1.65 26.02
CA ASP A 219 -15.99 2.95 25.36
C ASP A 219 -15.32 3.03 23.98
N THR A 220 -14.31 2.20 23.75
CA THR A 220 -13.62 2.10 22.47
C THR A 220 -14.21 0.99 21.58
N CYS A 221 -15.19 0.19 22.05
CA CYS A 221 -15.71 -0.97 21.33
C CYS A 221 -16.50 -0.57 20.09
N SER A 222 -17.10 0.62 20.05
CA SER A 222 -17.74 1.15 18.83
C SER A 222 -16.70 1.53 17.76
N GLN A 223 -15.53 2.04 18.16
CA GLN A 223 -14.44 2.40 17.24
C GLN A 223 -13.56 1.20 16.89
N LEU A 224 -13.30 0.30 17.84
CA LEU A 224 -12.55 -0.94 17.69
C LEU A 224 -13.37 -2.03 17.03
N SER A 225 -14.69 -2.15 17.20
CA SER A 225 -15.49 -3.08 16.38
C SER A 225 -15.52 -2.61 14.93
N LYS A 226 -15.62 -1.30 14.66
CA LYS A 226 -15.44 -0.75 13.31
C LYS A 226 -14.02 -0.94 12.81
N ALA A 227 -12.99 -0.81 13.66
CA ALA A 227 -11.61 -1.05 13.28
C ALA A 227 -11.29 -2.54 13.10
N VAL A 228 -11.86 -3.44 13.90
CA VAL A 228 -11.73 -4.90 13.82
C VAL A 228 -12.56 -5.43 12.66
N VAL A 229 -13.71 -4.84 12.32
CA VAL A 229 -14.47 -5.15 11.09
C VAL A 229 -13.75 -4.58 9.87
N ARG A 230 -13.14 -3.38 9.95
CA ARG A 230 -12.30 -2.84 8.87
C ARG A 230 -11.00 -3.63 8.71
N LEU A 231 -10.38 -4.03 9.81
CA LEU A 231 -9.22 -4.92 9.84
C LEU A 231 -9.63 -6.29 9.34
N ALA A 232 -10.75 -6.88 9.77
CA ALA A 232 -11.23 -8.17 9.26
C ALA A 232 -11.63 -8.09 7.79
N ARG A 233 -12.16 -6.97 7.29
CA ARG A 233 -12.35 -6.74 5.84
C ARG A 233 -11.02 -6.58 5.11
N TYR A 234 -10.06 -5.91 5.72
CA TYR A 234 -8.68 -5.78 5.23
C TYR A 234 -7.98 -7.15 5.20
N PHE A 235 -8.13 -7.97 6.24
CA PHE A 235 -7.60 -9.33 6.40
C PHE A 235 -8.31 -10.31 5.46
N ASN A 236 -9.65 -10.35 5.39
CA ASN A 236 -10.39 -11.18 4.42
C ASN A 236 -10.05 -10.79 2.96
N SER A 237 -9.69 -9.53 2.73
CA SER A 237 -9.19 -9.08 1.43
C SER A 237 -7.75 -9.48 1.11
N LEU A 238 -7.00 -9.94 2.11
CA LEU A 238 -5.61 -10.40 2.03
C LEU A 238 -5.51 -11.94 2.15
N SER A 239 -6.39 -12.61 2.88
CA SER A 239 -6.46 -14.08 3.02
C SER A 239 -7.00 -14.78 1.78
N SER A 240 -7.71 -14.06 0.90
CA SER A 240 -7.99 -14.55 -0.46
C SER A 240 -6.73 -14.59 -1.36
N MET A 241 -5.55 -14.22 -0.83
CA MET A 241 -4.25 -14.27 -1.52
C MET A 241 -3.29 -15.33 -0.96
N THR A 242 -3.72 -16.19 -0.03
CA THR A 242 -2.91 -17.32 0.49
C THR A 242 -3.38 -18.68 -0.01
N SER A 243 -4.28 -18.71 -0.99
CA SER A 243 -4.63 -19.91 -1.74
C SER A 243 -4.35 -19.63 -3.21
N THR A 244 -3.50 -20.48 -3.80
CA THR A 244 -2.83 -20.44 -5.11
C THR A 244 -1.61 -19.53 -5.24
#